data_AF-A0A9Q3C1M4-F1
#
_entry.id   AF-A0A9Q3C1M4-F1
#
_cell.length_a   1.000
_cell.length_b   1.000
_cell.length_c   1.000
_cell.angle_alpha   90.00
_cell.angle_beta   90.00
_cell.angle_gamma   90.00
#
_symmetry.space_group_name_H-M   'P 1'
#
loop_
_entity.id
_entity.type
_entity.pdbx_description
1 polymer ?
#
loop_
_entity_poly.entity_id
_entity_poly.type
_entity_poly.pdbx_seq_one_letter_code
_entity_poly.pdbx_strand_id
1 'polypeptide(L)'
;MKECLGCPYMGHMSEDRTKERVASTEWWPKWEQELSKYINTCERCQQANRKHGKKYGLLQHIEEPNHPWETINMDCVAGLVPG
;
A
#
# COMPACT_ATOMS: atom_id res chain seq x y z
N MET A 1 2.48 20.53 -3.27
CA MET A 1 1.88 19.34 -3.92
C MET A 1 2.89 18.46 -4.66
N LYS A 2 3.75 18.98 -5.56
CA LYS A 2 4.73 18.18 -6.33
C LYS A 2 5.88 17.58 -5.48
N GLU A 3 6.29 18.23 -4.41
CA GLU A 3 7.46 17.81 -3.63
C GLU A 3 7.18 16.63 -2.69
N CYS A 4 5.97 16.52 -2.14
CA CYS A 4 5.63 15.43 -1.20
C CYS A 4 5.45 14.06 -1.87
N LEU A 5 5.17 14.02 -3.18
CA LEU A 5 4.80 12.80 -3.92
C LEU A 5 5.90 12.31 -4.87
N GLY A 6 7.00 13.06 -5.00
CA GLY A 6 8.08 12.81 -5.95
C GLY A 6 9.37 12.24 -5.34
N CYS A 7 9.45 12.13 -4.01
CA CYS A 7 10.67 11.70 -3.33
C CYS A 7 10.77 10.17 -3.25
N PRO A 8 11.79 9.53 -3.86
CA PRO A 8 11.98 8.07 -3.79
C PRO A 8 12.33 7.56 -2.37
N TYR A 9 12.70 8.45 -1.45
CA TYR A 9 12.97 8.13 -0.03
C TYR A 9 11.74 8.18 0.87
N MET A 10 10.64 8.77 0.39
CA MET A 10 9.36 8.78 1.10
C MET A 10 8.54 7.66 0.50
N GLY A 11 8.72 6.44 1.04
CA GLY A 11 8.15 5.19 0.52
C GLY A 11 6.78 5.42 -0.11
N HIS A 12 6.65 5.00 -1.38
CA HIS A 12 5.48 5.24 -2.21
C HIS A 12 4.20 4.80 -1.50
N MET A 13 3.51 5.78 -0.90
CA MET A 13 2.38 5.52 -0.02
C MET A 13 1.13 5.18 -0.83
N SER A 14 0.29 4.32 -0.27
CA SER A 14 -1.06 4.09 -0.81
C SER A 14 -1.83 5.41 -0.91
N GLU A 15 -2.85 5.43 -1.78
CA GLU A 15 -3.73 6.58 -1.92
C GLU A 15 -4.27 7.05 -0.56
N ASP A 16 -4.65 6.11 0.31
CA ASP A 16 -5.18 6.40 1.64
C ASP A 16 -4.17 7.10 2.54
N ARG A 17 -2.93 6.59 2.60
CA ARG A 17 -1.86 7.23 3.38
C ARG A 17 -1.48 8.60 2.83
N THR A 18 -1.61 8.80 1.51
CA THR A 18 -1.41 10.10 0.89
C THR A 18 -2.49 11.09 1.33
N LYS A 19 -3.76 10.65 1.38
CA LYS A 19 -4.89 11.46 1.86
C LYS A 19 -4.74 11.82 3.33
N GLU A 20 -4.40 10.86 4.19
CA GLU A 20 -4.18 11.08 5.62
C GLU A 20 -3.10 12.14 5.87
N ARG A 21 -2.00 12.07 5.12
CA ARG A 21 -0.91 13.03 5.30
C ARG A 21 -1.28 14.43 4.85
N VAL A 22 -1.93 14.57 3.69
CA VAL A 22 -2.42 15.87 3.23
C VAL A 22 -3.41 16.45 4.23
N ALA A 23 -4.35 15.65 4.74
CA ALA A 23 -5.29 16.06 5.78
C ALA A 23 -4.61 16.55 7.06
N SER A 24 -3.45 15.99 7.42
CA SER A 24 -2.69 16.37 8.62
C SER A 24 -1.86 17.64 8.46
N THR A 25 -1.51 18.04 7.23
CA THR A 25 -0.56 19.14 6.99
C THR A 25 -1.20 20.36 6.32
N GLU A 26 -2.21 20.16 5.48
CA GLU A 26 -2.75 21.19 4.60
C GLU A 26 -4.26 21.01 4.42
N TRP A 27 -5.00 22.12 4.35
CA TRP A 27 -6.44 22.07 4.10
C TRP A 27 -6.86 23.16 3.10
N TRP A 28 -7.64 22.76 2.09
CA TRP A 28 -8.26 23.68 1.13
C TRP A 28 -9.61 23.16 0.63
N PRO A 29 -10.51 24.00 0.07
CA PRO A 29 -11.78 23.54 -0.45
C PRO A 29 -11.60 22.49 -1.55
N LYS A 30 -12.28 21.34 -1.43
CA LYS A 30 -12.21 20.20 -2.37
C LYS A 30 -10.82 19.53 -2.50
N TRP A 31 -9.96 19.67 -1.48
CA TRP A 31 -8.61 19.10 -1.48
C TRP A 31 -8.57 17.60 -1.79
N GLU A 32 -9.52 16.83 -1.29
CA GLU A 32 -9.56 15.38 -1.50
C GLU A 32 -9.87 15.00 -2.96
N GLN A 33 -10.75 15.77 -3.63
CA GLN A 33 -11.08 15.56 -5.05
C GLN A 33 -9.89 15.92 -5.94
N GLU A 34 -9.22 17.03 -5.65
CA GLU A 34 -8.03 17.44 -6.40
C GLU A 34 -6.87 16.48 -6.20
N LEU A 35 -6.68 15.97 -4.98
CA LEU A 35 -5.67 14.99 -4.66
C LEU A 35 -5.95 13.66 -5.37
N SER A 36 -7.19 13.18 -5.35
CA SER A 36 -7.59 11.97 -6.07
C SER A 36 -7.38 12.12 -7.57
N LYS A 37 -7.69 13.29 -8.14
CA LYS A 37 -7.41 13.59 -9.56
C LYS A 37 -5.90 13.61 -9.85
N TYR A 38 -5.10 14.16 -8.95
CA TYR A 38 -3.65 14.16 -9.08
C TYR A 38 -3.06 12.74 -9.05
N ILE A 39 -3.47 11.92 -8.09
CA ILE A 39 -3.02 10.53 -7.96
C ILE A 39 -3.42 9.70 -9.20
N ASN A 40 -4.60 9.94 -9.76
CA ASN A 40 -5.09 9.28 -10.97
C ASN A 40 -4.39 9.73 -12.27
N THR A 41 -3.83 10.94 -12.31
CA THR A 41 -3.14 11.48 -13.48
C THR A 41 -1.61 11.36 -13.39
N CYS A 42 -1.06 11.14 -12.20
CA CYS A 42 0.37 11.01 -11.96
C CYS A 42 0.87 9.61 -12.36
N GLU A 43 1.67 9.53 -13.42
CA GLU A 43 2.26 8.27 -13.90
C GLU A 43 3.02 7.51 -12.82
N ARG A 44 3.80 8.20 -11.98
CA ARG A 44 4.57 7.57 -10.90
C ARG A 44 3.66 6.97 -9.83
N CYS A 45 2.60 7.68 -9.43
CA CYS A 45 1.60 7.15 -8.51
C CYS A 45 0.88 5.95 -9.12
N GLN A 46 0.54 6.02 -10.40
CA GLN A 46 -0.12 4.92 -11.12
C GLN A 46 0.78 3.69 -11.25
N GLN A 47 2.07 3.85 -11.52
CA GLN A 47 3.03 2.75 -11.59
C GLN A 47 3.26 2.11 -10.22
N ALA A 48 3.38 2.91 -9.15
CA ALA A 48 3.61 2.42 -7.80
C ALA A 48 2.36 1.79 -7.16
N ASN A 49 1.18 2.39 -7.39
CA ASN A 49 -0.12 1.87 -6.92
C ASN A 49 -0.81 1.02 -7.98
N ARG A 50 -0.07 0.45 -8.94
CA ARG A 50 -0.65 -0.55 -9.84
C ARG A 50 -1.31 -1.60 -8.97
N LYS A 51 -2.57 -1.93 -9.26
CA LYS A 51 -3.26 -3.03 -8.59
C LYS A 51 -2.47 -4.31 -8.87
N HIS A 52 -1.61 -4.70 -7.94
CA HIS A 52 -0.87 -5.95 -8.00
C HIS A 52 -1.78 -7.04 -7.48
N GLY A 53 -2.12 -7.98 -8.36
CA GLY A 53 -2.92 -9.15 -8.01
C GLY A 53 -3.73 -9.64 -9.20
N LYS A 54 -3.84 -10.97 -9.34
CA LYS A 54 -5.00 -11.55 -10.03
C LYS A 54 -6.26 -10.99 -9.35
N LYS A 55 -7.39 -10.88 -10.08
CA LYS A 55 -8.71 -10.70 -9.44
C LYS A 55 -8.72 -11.60 -8.20
N TYR A 56 -9.00 -11.04 -7.02
CA TYR A 56 -9.12 -11.84 -5.81
C TYR A 56 -10.02 -13.02 -6.15
N GLY A 57 -9.40 -14.20 -6.29
CA GLY A 57 -10.13 -15.44 -6.49
C GLY A 57 -10.88 -15.73 -5.20
N LEU A 58 -11.81 -16.68 -5.24
CA LEU A 58 -12.27 -17.29 -4.00
C LEU A 58 -11.02 -17.79 -3.25
N LEU A 59 -10.88 -17.37 -1.99
CA LEU A 59 -9.88 -17.91 -1.07
C LEU A 59 -9.96 -19.43 -1.18
N GLN A 60 -8.88 -20.05 -1.67
CA GLN A 60 -8.80 -21.50 -1.70
C GLN A 60 -8.80 -21.97 -0.25
N HIS A 61 -9.72 -22.87 0.08
CA HIS A 61 -9.74 -23.50 1.40
C HIS A 61 -8.46 -24.32 1.54
N ILE A 62 -7.69 -24.05 2.60
CA ILE A 62 -6.55 -24.88 2.98
C ILE A 62 -7.12 -25.97 3.87
N GLU A 63 -6.83 -27.24 3.56
CA GLU A 63 -7.27 -28.35 4.41
C GLU A 63 -6.64 -28.24 5.80
N GLU A 64 -7.46 -28.42 6.84
CA GLU A 64 -6.97 -28.43 8.20
C GLU A 64 -6.11 -29.68 8.43
N PRO A 65 -4.92 -29.54 9.03
CA PRO A 65 -4.10 -30.69 9.39
C PRO A 65 -4.81 -31.53 10.46
N ASN A 66 -4.78 -32.85 10.31
CA ASN A 66 -5.37 -33.82 11.24
C ASN A 66 -4.41 -34.23 12.35
N HIS A 67 -3.12 -34.03 12.16
CA HIS A 67 -2.07 -34.42 13.10
C HIS A 67 -1.11 -33.26 13.41
N PRO A 68 -0.49 -33.26 14.62
CA PRO A 68 0.58 -32.31 14.93
C PRO A 68 1.71 -32.41 13.90
N TRP A 69 2.23 -31.24 13.48
CA TRP A 69 3.36 -31.10 12.55
C TRP A 69 3.11 -31.49 11.09
N GLU A 70 1.87 -31.76 10.70
CA GLU A 70 1.51 -32.12 9.32
C GLU A 70 1.70 -30.95 8.33
N THR A 71 1.48 -29.72 8.80
CA THR A 71 1.67 -28.50 8.00
C THR A 71 2.54 -27.51 8.77
N ILE A 72 3.63 -27.04 8.15
CA ILE A 72 4.51 -25.99 8.68
C ILE A 72 4.53 -24.84 7.67
N ASN A 73 3.98 -23.70 8.07
CA ASN A 73 4.06 -22.46 7.30
C ASN A 73 5.22 -21.63 7.85
N MET A 74 6.03 -21.06 6.96
CA MET A 74 7.18 -20.24 7.32
C MET A 74 7.16 -18.95 6.52
N ASP A 75 7.45 -17.85 7.21
CA ASP A 75 7.63 -16.53 6.62
C ASP A 75 8.95 -15.92 7.11
N CYS A 76 9.56 -15.06 6.30
CA CYS A 76 10.82 -14.40 6.62
C CYS A 76 10.59 -12.92 6.90
N VAL A 77 10.98 -12.48 8.09
CA VAL A 77 11.00 -11.05 8.43
C VAL A 77 12.37 -10.48 8.11
N ALA A 78 12.43 -9.46 7.26
CA ALA A 78 13.63 -8.67 6.98
C ALA A 78 13.57 -7.30 7.65
N GLY A 79 14.73 -6.69 7.91
CA GLY A 79 14.82 -5.31 8.42
C GLY A 79 14.69 -5.15 9.94
N LEU A 80 15.01 -6.19 10.71
CA LEU A 80 15.14 -6.05 12.16
C LEU A 80 16.33 -5.16 12.50
N VAL A 81 16.11 -4.15 13.35
CA VAL A 81 17.19 -3.31 13.87
C VAL A 81 18.12 -4.15 14.76
N PRO A 82 19.45 -3.96 14.71
CA PRO A 82 20.36 -4.60 15.65
C PRO A 82 20.02 -4.18 17.09
N GLY A 83 20.07 -5.13 18.01
CA GLY A 83 19.90 -4.91 19.46
C GLY A 83 21.17 -4.48 20.16
#